data_AF-A0A0F9NWM3-F1
#
_entry.id   AF-A0A0F9NWM3-F1
#
_cell.length_a   1.000
_cell.length_b   1.000
_cell.length_c   1.000
_cell.angle_alpha   90.00
_cell.angle_beta   90.00
_cell.angle_gamma   90.00
#
_symmetry.space_group_name_H-M   'P 1'
#
loop_
_entity.id
_entity.type
_entity.pdbx_description
1 polymer ?
#
loop_
_entity_poly.entity_id
_entity_poly.type
_entity_poly.pdbx_seq_one_letter_code
_entity_poly.pdbx_strand_id
1 'polypeptide(L)'
;YWAGFSIYPSTKMGNERMVELLKQYGGERIIVDSACDWGISDCLGVAKTAHLALQSGIPEETVRKVCYQNALEAYGQSGQMNEQDWLNPAPIDQRTLYEGNSILRGGREPKIEAPGERRAGQMLIE
;
A
#
# COMPACT_ATOMS: atom_id res chain seq x y z
N TYR A 1 -18.49 9.45 -6.27
CA TYR A 1 -18.23 8.01 -6.06
C TYR A 1 -16.75 7.74 -6.34
N TRP A 2 -16.19 6.65 -5.83
CA TRP A 2 -14.81 6.20 -6.09
C TRP A 2 -14.83 4.96 -7.00
N ALA A 3 -13.79 4.76 -7.82
CA ALA A 3 -13.64 3.58 -8.67
C ALA A 3 -12.40 2.78 -8.25
N GLY A 4 -12.61 1.60 -7.66
CA GLY A 4 -11.55 0.65 -7.30
C GLY A 4 -11.31 -0.38 -8.40
N PHE A 5 -10.06 -0.56 -8.81
CA PHE A 5 -9.64 -1.53 -9.80
C PHE A 5 -8.67 -2.52 -9.20
N SER A 6 -9.13 -3.76 -9.00
CA SER A 6 -8.28 -4.85 -8.57
C SER A 6 -7.56 -5.49 -9.76
N ILE A 7 -6.24 -5.45 -9.74
CA ILE A 7 -5.36 -6.01 -10.76
C ILE A 7 -5.23 -7.53 -10.57
N TYR A 8 -5.63 -8.28 -11.59
CA TYR A 8 -5.50 -9.74 -11.64
C TYR A 8 -4.56 -10.14 -12.78
N PRO A 9 -3.67 -11.12 -12.54
CA PRO A 9 -3.05 -11.87 -13.61
C PRO A 9 -4.10 -12.48 -14.55
N SER A 10 -4.00 -12.18 -15.84
CA SER A 10 -4.60 -12.92 -16.96
C SER A 10 -6.14 -12.96 -17.12
N THR A 11 -6.96 -12.46 -16.18
CA THR A 11 -8.41 -12.76 -16.20
C THR A 11 -9.36 -11.57 -16.27
N LYS A 12 -8.99 -10.39 -15.74
CA LYS A 12 -9.91 -9.26 -15.61
C LYS A 12 -9.25 -7.93 -15.97
N MET A 13 -8.61 -7.31 -14.99
CA MET A 13 -7.91 -6.05 -15.12
C MET A 13 -6.41 -6.32 -15.02
N GLY A 14 -5.66 -6.06 -16.10
CA GLY A 14 -4.21 -6.16 -16.13
C GLY A 14 -3.55 -4.78 -16.05
N ASN A 15 -2.24 -4.76 -15.78
CA ASN A 15 -1.45 -3.53 -15.65
C ASN A 15 -1.60 -2.62 -16.89
N GLU A 16 -1.43 -3.16 -18.09
CA GLU A 16 -1.52 -2.40 -19.35
C GLU A 16 -2.90 -1.77 -19.53
N ARG A 17 -3.97 -2.53 -19.30
CA ARG A 17 -5.33 -2.02 -19.40
C ARG A 17 -5.60 -0.91 -18.39
N MET A 18 -5.07 -1.03 -17.18
CA MET A 18 -5.17 0.03 -16.17
C MET A 18 -4.45 1.30 -16.64
N VAL A 19 -3.25 1.17 -17.22
CA VAL A 19 -2.50 2.31 -17.76
C VAL A 19 -3.28 3.01 -18.89
N GLU A 20 -3.92 2.27 -19.79
CA GLU A 20 -4.77 2.88 -20.82
C GLU A 20 -5.97 3.65 -20.24
N LEU A 21 -6.58 3.14 -19.17
CA LEU A 21 -7.63 3.88 -18.46
C LEU A 21 -7.09 5.17 -17.83
N LEU A 22 -5.89 5.16 -17.26
CA LEU A 22 -5.27 6.37 -16.71
C LEU A 22 -4.95 7.41 -17.80
N LYS A 23 -4.54 6.97 -18.99
CA LYS A 23 -4.34 7.87 -20.14
C LYS A 23 -5.65 8.54 -20.57
N GLN A 24 -6.75 7.79 -20.57
CA GLN A 24 -8.02 8.27 -21.06
C GLN A 24 -8.78 9.15 -20.04
N TYR A 25 -8.75 8.77 -18.76
CA TYR A 25 -9.61 9.36 -17.73
C TYR A 25 -8.85 10.11 -16.63
N GLY A 26 -7.52 10.07 -16.64
CA GLY A 26 -6.71 10.56 -15.53
C GLY A 26 -6.78 9.64 -14.31
N GLY A 27 -6.47 10.18 -13.13
CA GLY A 27 -6.45 9.41 -11.87
C GLY A 27 -7.32 9.99 -10.76
N GLU A 28 -8.21 10.93 -11.07
CA GLU A 28 -9.12 11.48 -10.07
C GLU A 28 -10.11 10.40 -9.62
N ARG A 29 -10.15 10.14 -8.30
CA ARG A 29 -11.05 9.16 -7.67
C ARG A 29 -10.93 7.71 -8.17
N ILE A 30 -9.77 7.36 -8.71
CA ILE A 30 -9.41 5.98 -9.10
C ILE A 30 -8.48 5.39 -8.06
N ILE A 31 -8.73 4.16 -7.62
CA ILE A 31 -7.88 3.42 -6.70
C ILE A 31 -7.44 2.14 -7.41
N VAL A 32 -6.15 1.80 -7.30
CA VAL A 32 -5.59 0.55 -7.84
C VAL A 32 -5.22 -0.37 -6.68
N ASP A 33 -5.77 -1.58 -6.70
CA ASP A 33 -5.52 -2.63 -5.70
C ASP A 33 -4.85 -3.84 -6.37
N SER A 34 -4.01 -4.57 -5.64
CA SER A 34 -3.58 -5.90 -6.06
C SER A 34 -4.65 -6.91 -5.65
N ALA A 35 -5.07 -7.78 -6.56
CA ALA A 35 -5.87 -8.93 -6.15
C ALA A 35 -4.98 -9.87 -5.32
N CYS A 36 -5.18 -9.90 -4.01
CA CYS A 36 -4.54 -10.82 -3.06
C CYS A 36 -5.60 -11.74 -2.42
N ASP A 37 -6.47 -12.30 -3.26
CA ASP A 37 -7.63 -13.07 -2.85
C ASP A 37 -7.58 -14.52 -3.38
N TRP A 38 -8.75 -15.16 -3.49
CA TRP A 38 -8.97 -16.57 -3.81
C TRP A 38 -8.47 -17.06 -5.18
N GLY A 39 -8.05 -16.16 -6.08
CA GLY A 39 -7.53 -16.51 -7.41
C GLY A 39 -6.01 -16.48 -7.54
N ILE A 40 -5.51 -16.74 -8.77
CA ILE A 40 -4.12 -16.43 -9.12
C ILE A 40 -3.94 -14.93 -8.94
N SER A 41 -2.99 -14.58 -8.08
CA SER A 41 -2.82 -13.25 -7.50
C SER A 41 -1.36 -12.83 -7.56
N ASP A 42 -1.14 -11.51 -7.55
CA ASP A 42 0.20 -10.92 -7.52
C ASP A 42 0.20 -9.74 -6.55
N CYS A 43 0.83 -9.93 -5.39
CA CYS A 43 0.93 -8.89 -4.36
C CYS A 43 1.70 -7.66 -4.82
N LEU A 44 2.46 -7.75 -5.91
CA LEU A 44 3.17 -6.63 -6.52
C LEU A 44 2.36 -5.93 -7.61
N GLY A 45 1.08 -6.29 -7.81
CA GLY A 45 0.24 -5.72 -8.88
C GLY A 45 0.16 -4.20 -8.89
N VAL A 46 0.03 -3.57 -7.72
CA VAL A 46 0.04 -2.10 -7.58
C VAL A 46 1.38 -1.52 -8.00
N ALA A 47 2.48 -2.05 -7.48
CA ALA A 47 3.83 -1.57 -7.79
C ALA A 47 4.20 -1.75 -9.26
N LYS A 48 3.84 -2.89 -9.86
CA LYS A 48 4.06 -3.18 -11.29
C LYS A 48 3.22 -2.26 -12.17
N THR A 49 1.97 -1.98 -11.80
CA THR A 49 1.12 -1.01 -12.51
C THR A 49 1.70 0.40 -12.42
N ALA A 50 2.14 0.82 -11.23
CA ALA A 50 2.77 2.13 -11.03
C ALA A 50 4.03 2.28 -11.90
N HIS A 51 4.90 1.28 -11.90
CA HIS A 51 6.11 1.28 -12.73
C HIS A 51 5.78 1.40 -14.22
N LEU A 52 4.85 0.59 -14.72
CA LEU A 52 4.43 0.64 -16.11
C LEU A 52 3.76 1.98 -16.48
N ALA A 53 2.96 2.55 -15.59
CA ALA A 53 2.31 3.84 -15.80
C ALA A 53 3.35 4.96 -15.98
N LEU A 54 4.36 5.00 -15.10
CA LEU A 54 5.48 5.95 -15.19
C LEU A 54 6.25 5.77 -16.50
N GLN A 55 6.59 4.52 -16.87
CA GLN A 55 7.25 4.22 -18.15
C GLN A 55 6.41 4.63 -19.37
N SER A 56 5.08 4.64 -19.23
CA SER A 56 4.14 5.03 -20.28
C SER A 56 3.82 6.53 -20.31
N GLY A 57 4.52 7.35 -19.52
CA GLY A 57 4.38 8.80 -19.50
C GLY A 57 3.22 9.33 -18.67
N ILE A 58 2.61 8.51 -17.80
CA ILE A 58 1.63 9.01 -16.83
C ILE A 58 2.35 9.89 -15.80
N PRO A 59 1.85 11.10 -15.49
CA PRO A 59 2.46 11.97 -14.49
C PRO A 59 2.58 11.29 -13.12
N GLU A 60 3.70 11.53 -12.44
CA GLU A 60 3.96 10.97 -11.11
C GLU A 60 2.86 11.32 -10.10
N GLU A 61 2.32 12.55 -10.16
CA GLU A 61 1.20 12.96 -9.32
C GLU A 61 -0.03 12.08 -9.51
N THR A 62 -0.35 11.72 -10.76
CA THR A 62 -1.45 10.81 -11.08
C THR A 62 -1.19 9.43 -10.51
N VAL A 63 0.03 8.90 -10.66
CA VAL A 63 0.41 7.60 -10.11
C VAL A 63 0.32 7.61 -8.57
N ARG A 64 0.83 8.66 -7.91
CA ARG A 64 0.72 8.85 -6.47
C ARG A 64 -0.74 8.92 -6.02
N LYS A 65 -1.61 9.57 -6.80
CA LYS A 65 -3.05 9.62 -6.49
C LYS A 65 -3.66 8.23 -6.48
N VAL A 66 -3.50 7.49 -7.57
CA VAL A 66 -4.20 6.21 -7.75
C VAL A 66 -3.66 5.07 -6.91
N CYS A 67 -2.35 5.11 -6.57
CA CYS A 67 -1.71 4.08 -5.75
C CYS A 67 -1.75 4.39 -4.24
N TYR A 68 -2.13 5.60 -3.82
CA TYR A 68 -2.01 5.99 -2.41
C TYR A 68 -3.03 7.04 -1.97
N GLN A 69 -2.96 8.27 -2.50
CA GLN A 69 -3.73 9.40 -1.97
C GLN A 69 -5.24 9.13 -1.99
N ASN A 70 -5.74 8.57 -3.10
CA ASN A 70 -7.15 8.33 -3.29
C ASN A 70 -7.69 7.29 -2.29
N ALA A 71 -6.90 6.28 -1.95
CA ALA A 71 -7.28 5.29 -0.94
C ALA A 71 -7.38 5.94 0.45
N LEU A 72 -6.41 6.79 0.81
CA LEU A 72 -6.46 7.54 2.05
C LEU A 72 -7.67 8.49 2.12
N GLU A 73 -7.99 9.22 1.04
CA GLU A 73 -9.15 10.10 0.98
C GLU A 73 -10.48 9.35 1.02
N ALA A 74 -10.54 8.15 0.44
CA ALA A 74 -11.73 7.31 0.47
C ALA A 74 -11.95 6.68 1.85
N TYR A 75 -10.96 5.96 2.37
CA TYR A 75 -11.08 5.15 3.58
C TYR A 75 -10.84 5.95 4.88
N GLY A 76 -10.14 7.08 4.79
CA GLY A 76 -9.86 7.97 5.92
C GLY A 76 -11.05 8.81 6.40
N GLN A 77 -12.20 8.79 5.71
CA GLN A 77 -13.39 9.58 6.08
C GLN A 77 -13.92 9.29 7.49
N SER A 78 -13.66 8.09 8.01
CA SER A 78 -14.05 7.69 9.37
C SER A 78 -13.13 8.28 10.45
N GLY A 79 -11.97 8.84 10.08
CA GLY A 79 -10.90 9.25 10.99
C GLY A 79 -10.10 8.09 11.59
N GLN A 80 -10.41 6.83 11.25
CA GLN A 80 -9.69 5.64 11.73
C GLN A 80 -8.40 5.33 10.95
N MET A 81 -8.20 6.00 9.81
CA MET A 81 -7.00 5.87 8.98
C MET A 81 -6.47 7.26 8.68
N ASN A 82 -5.31 7.59 9.23
CA ASN A 82 -4.64 8.87 9.03
C ASN A 82 -3.24 8.66 8.46
N GLU A 83 -2.80 9.54 7.57
CA GLU A 83 -1.46 9.45 6.98
C GLU A 83 -0.34 9.44 8.03
N GLN A 84 -0.60 10.14 9.14
CA GLN A 84 0.33 10.27 10.26
C GLN A 84 0.53 8.97 11.03
N ASP A 85 -0.33 7.97 10.87
CA ASP A 85 -0.21 6.68 11.55
C ASP A 85 1.09 5.96 11.15
N TRP A 86 1.53 6.12 9.89
CA TRP A 86 2.80 5.58 9.38
C TRP A 86 3.87 6.65 9.13
N LEU A 87 3.49 7.92 8.96
CA LEU A 87 4.47 9.00 8.88
C LEU A 87 5.02 9.42 10.26
N ASN A 88 4.31 9.15 11.34
CA ASN A 88 4.79 9.41 12.70
C ASN A 88 4.34 8.29 13.65
N PRO A 89 4.83 7.06 13.43
CA PRO A 89 4.39 5.92 14.22
C PRO A 89 4.84 6.07 15.67
N ALA A 90 4.05 5.53 16.59
CA ALA A 90 4.47 5.40 17.98
C ALA A 90 5.76 4.57 18.09
N PRO A 91 6.59 4.80 19.12
CA PRO A 91 7.78 3.98 19.36
C PRO A 91 7.43 2.50 19.47
N ILE A 92 8.29 1.63 18.92
CA ILE A 92 8.06 0.19 18.98
C ILE A 92 8.45 -0.33 20.36
N ASP A 93 7.54 -1.04 21.04
CA ASP A 93 7.87 -1.87 22.20
C ASP A 93 7.20 -3.25 22.07
N GLN A 94 7.99 -4.25 21.64
CA GLN A 94 7.50 -5.61 21.39
C GLN A 94 7.17 -6.41 22.67
N ARG A 95 7.39 -5.85 23.86
CA ARG A 95 6.95 -6.45 25.14
C ARG A 95 5.47 -6.20 25.40
N THR A 96 4.89 -5.19 24.75
CA THR A 96 3.46 -4.86 24.88
C THR A 96 2.61 -6.03 24.42
N LEU A 97 1.51 -6.27 25.15
CA LEU A 97 0.52 -7.28 24.82
C LEU A 97 -0.73 -6.62 24.24
N TYR A 98 -1.37 -7.27 23.27
CA TYR A 98 -2.69 -6.91 22.76
C TYR A 98 -3.68 -8.02 23.13
N GLU A 99 -4.65 -7.71 23.99
CA GLU A 99 -5.61 -8.72 24.51
C GLU A 99 -4.88 -9.96 25.09
N GLY A 100 -3.77 -9.74 25.80
CA GLY A 100 -2.92 -10.79 26.35
C GLY A 100 -2.02 -11.52 25.34
N ASN A 101 -2.13 -11.22 24.04
CA ASN A 101 -1.30 -11.82 22.99
C ASN A 101 -0.02 -11.01 22.76
N SER A 102 1.11 -11.70 22.59
CA SER A 102 2.39 -11.10 22.18
C SER A 102 2.64 -11.34 20.68
N ILE A 103 3.44 -10.49 20.04
CA ILE A 103 3.99 -10.75 18.69
C ILE A 103 5.27 -11.60 18.71
N LEU A 104 5.93 -11.73 19.88
CA LEU A 104 7.18 -12.47 20.01
C LEU A 104 6.95 -13.96 19.79
N ARG A 105 7.82 -14.60 19.00
CA ARG A 105 7.76 -16.03 18.69
C ARG A 105 9.16 -16.62 18.82
N GLY A 106 9.27 -17.85 19.31
CA GLY A 106 10.52 -18.61 19.33
C GLY A 106 11.64 -18.04 20.21
N GLY A 107 11.31 -17.32 21.29
CA GLY A 107 12.32 -16.80 22.23
C GLY A 107 13.18 -15.66 21.69
N ARG A 108 12.73 -14.94 20.67
CA ARG A 108 13.44 -13.75 20.17
C ARG A 108 13.47 -12.64 21.21
N GLU A 109 14.62 -11.99 21.33
CA GLU A 109 14.77 -10.78 22.15
C GLU A 109 13.84 -9.67 21.63
N PRO A 110 13.08 -8.99 22.51
CA PRO A 110 12.14 -7.95 22.10
C PRO A 110 12.88 -6.72 21.57
N LYS A 111 12.39 -6.19 20.46
CA LYS A 111 12.83 -4.89 19.96
C LYS A 111 12.11 -3.76 20.70
N ILE A 112 12.88 -2.79 21.16
CA ILE A 112 12.40 -1.55 21.76
C ILE A 112 13.08 -0.40 21.00
N GLU A 113 12.30 0.45 20.34
CA GLU A 113 12.81 1.64 19.63
C GLU A 113 12.38 2.91 20.36
N ALA A 114 13.27 3.90 20.38
CA ALA A 114 12.94 5.22 20.87
C ALA A 114 12.16 6.03 19.80
N PRO A 115 11.33 7.01 20.21
CA PRO A 115 10.68 7.91 19.26
C PRO A 115 11.70 8.58 18.33
N GLY A 116 11.46 8.55 17.02
CA GLY A 116 12.28 9.25 16.01
C GLY A 116 13.39 8.41 15.36
N GLU A 117 13.65 7.18 15.82
CA GLU A 117 14.56 6.25 15.15
C GLU A 117 13.89 5.58 13.94
N ARG A 118 13.64 6.34 12.86
CA ARG A 118 13.19 5.72 11.60
C ARG A 118 14.31 4.87 11.01
N ARG A 119 14.03 3.60 10.72
CA ARG A 119 14.87 2.80 9.82
C ARG A 119 14.92 3.46 8.43
N ALA A 120 16.04 4.10 8.12
CA ALA A 120 16.45 4.33 6.73
C ALA A 120 17.13 3.09 6.12
N GLY A 121 17.23 1.96 6.84
CA GLY A 121 18.12 0.85 6.49
C GLY A 121 17.41 -0.50 6.33
N GLN A 122 17.57 -1.05 5.12
CA GLN A 122 17.41 -2.45 4.72
C GLN A 122 16.00 -3.06 4.81
N MET A 123 15.29 -3.03 3.68
CA MET A 123 14.09 -3.84 3.43
C MET A 123 14.40 -5.29 3.02
N LEU A 124 15.65 -5.74 3.20
CA LEU A 124 16.03 -7.11 2.94
C LEU A 124 15.73 -7.94 4.19
N ILE A 125 15.02 -9.05 4.01
CA ILE A 125 14.86 -10.09 5.02
C ILE A 125 16.11 -10.98 4.89
N GLU A 126 16.93 -11.04 5.94
CA GLU A 126 18.00 -12.05 6.07
C GLU A 126 17.41 -13.44 6.35
#